data_AF-A0A2V6X6U6-F1
#
_entry.id   AF-A0A2V6X6U6-F1
#
_cell.length_a   1.000
_cell.length_b   1.000
_cell.length_c   1.000
_cell.angle_alpha   90.00
_cell.angle_beta   90.00
_cell.angle_gamma   90.00
#
_symmetry.space_group_name_H-M   'P 1'
#
loop_
_entity.id
_entity.type
_entity.pdbx_description
1 polymer ?
#
loop_
_entity_poly.entity_id
_entity_poly.type
_entity_poly.pdbx_seq_one_letter_code
_entity_poly.pdbx_strand_id
1 'polypeptide(L)' 'MAIVFHTVHITRQPVQYGAVDLVSRHAAAQPDKPAVIEGERRLTWREYHEQRNRLARGLVGLGLAPGEHAALYA' A
#
# COMPACT_ATOMS: atom_id res chain seq x y z
N MET A 1 -23.04 -2.98 11.09
CA MET A 1 -21.71 -3.55 11.36
C MET A 1 -21.18 -4.08 10.02
N ALA A 2 -20.51 -3.23 9.24
CA ALA A 2 -20.04 -3.60 7.90
C ALA A 2 -18.66 -4.25 8.04
N ILE A 3 -18.61 -5.57 7.83
CA ILE A 3 -17.35 -6.31 7.73
C ILE A 3 -16.77 -5.97 6.34
N VAL A 4 -15.78 -5.08 6.31
CA VAL A 4 -15.03 -4.79 5.09
C VAL A 4 -13.88 -5.78 5.01
N PHE A 5 -14.04 -6.85 4.23
CA PHE A 5 -12.95 -7.77 3.93
C PHE A 5 -11.94 -7.06 3.00
N HIS A 6 -10.87 -6.50 3.55
CA HIS A 6 -9.74 -6.00 2.76
C HIS A 6 -8.75 -7.15 2.50
N THR A 7 -8.94 -7.88 1.42
CA THR A 7 -7.94 -8.82 0.93
C THR A 7 -6.73 -8.03 0.41
N VAL A 8 -5.56 -8.15 1.04
CA VAL A 8 -4.31 -7.68 0.44
C VAL A 8 -3.83 -8.72 -0.54
N HIS A 9 -4.01 -8.43 -1.82
CA HIS A 9 -3.33 -9.15 -2.88
C HIS A 9 -1.87 -8.68 -2.93
N ILE A 10 -0.93 -9.58 -2.62
CA ILE A 10 0.45 -9.41 -3.08
C ILE A 10 0.44 -9.89 -4.53
N THR A 11 0.00 -9.00 -5.40
CA THR A 11 -0.25 -9.33 -6.79
C THR A 11 1.04 -9.82 -7.44
N ARG A 12 0.93 -10.94 -8.13
CA ARG A 12 1.87 -11.35 -9.19
C ARG A 12 1.67 -10.53 -10.46
N GLN A 13 1.12 -9.33 -10.36
CA GLN A 13 1.15 -8.42 -11.49
C GLN A 13 2.59 -7.93 -11.54
N PRO A 14 3.41 -8.32 -12.55
CA PRO A 14 4.51 -7.46 -12.89
C PRO A 14 3.86 -6.09 -13.07
N VAL A 15 4.27 -5.10 -12.27
CA VAL A 15 3.99 -3.71 -12.59
C VAL A 15 4.42 -3.62 -14.04
N GLN A 16 3.46 -3.56 -14.98
CA GLN A 16 3.76 -3.64 -16.39
C GLN A 16 4.86 -2.60 -16.61
N TYR A 17 6.01 -2.99 -17.17
CA TYR A 17 7.10 -2.05 -17.46
C TYR A 17 6.51 -0.92 -18.32
N GLY A 18 6.10 0.19 -17.67
CA GLY A 18 5.30 1.26 -18.28
C GLY A 18 4.13 1.81 -17.43
N ALA A 19 3.51 1.02 -16.54
CA ALA A 19 2.48 1.50 -15.62
C ALA A 19 3.16 2.10 -14.38
N VAL A 20 3.29 3.42 -14.35
CA VAL A 20 3.84 4.16 -13.20
C VAL A 20 3.01 3.82 -11.95
N ASP A 21 3.68 3.35 -10.88
CA ASP A 21 3.10 3.20 -9.55
C ASP A 21 2.46 4.54 -9.12
N LEU A 22 1.13 4.59 -9.12
CA LEU A 22 0.37 5.81 -8.86
C LEU A 22 0.70 6.41 -7.49
N VAL A 23 0.90 5.56 -6.49
CA VAL A 23 1.22 6.01 -5.13
C VAL A 23 2.60 6.64 -5.10
N SER A 24 3.60 6.01 -5.72
CA SER A 24 4.95 6.61 -5.82
C SER A 24 4.95 7.89 -6.64
N ARG A 25 4.13 7.98 -7.71
CA ARG A 25 3.98 9.21 -8.49
C ARG A 25 3.40 10.35 -7.67
N HIS A 26 2.33 10.09 -6.91
CA HIS A 26 1.73 11.11 -6.05
C HIS A 26 2.63 11.48 -4.87
N ALA A 27 3.34 10.51 -4.27
CA ALA A 27 4.33 10.78 -3.24
C ALA A 27 5.50 11.63 -3.74
N ALA A 28 5.92 11.47 -4.99
CA ALA A 28 6.96 12.32 -5.59
C ALA A 28 6.42 13.71 -5.98
N ALA A 29 5.24 13.78 -6.60
CA ALA A 29 4.71 15.03 -7.13
C ALA A 29 4.11 15.94 -6.04
N GLN A 30 3.48 15.37 -5.02
CA GLN A 30 2.68 16.07 -4.02
C GLN A 30 2.83 15.40 -2.63
N PRO A 31 4.06 15.34 -2.08
CA PRO A 31 4.37 14.54 -0.90
C PRO A 31 3.55 14.90 0.33
N ASP A 32 3.26 16.19 0.52
CA ASP A 32 2.66 16.71 1.75
C ASP A 32 1.14 16.88 1.64
N LYS A 33 0.54 16.52 0.49
CA LYS A 33 -0.92 16.52 0.32
C LYS A 33 -1.55 15.29 0.98
N PRO A 34 -2.78 15.40 1.52
CA PRO A 34 -3.48 14.26 2.10
C PRO A 34 -3.75 13.19 1.05
N ALA A 35 -3.39 11.95 1.37
CA ALA A 35 -3.64 10.73 0.60
C ALA A 35 -4.75 9.88 1.22
N VAL A 36 -4.80 9.83 2.56
CA VAL A 36 -5.81 9.09 3.32
C VAL A 36 -6.39 10.02 4.38
N ILE A 37 -7.72 10.02 4.51
CA ILE A 37 -8.46 10.75 5.54
C ILE A 37 -9.41 9.73 6.19
N GLU A 38 -9.25 9.51 7.48
CA GLU A 38 -10.04 8.57 8.26
C GLU A 38 -10.40 9.21 9.61
N GLY A 39 -11.60 9.79 9.68
CA GLY A 39 -11.98 10.66 10.79
C GLY A 39 -10.95 11.79 10.94
N GLU A 40 -10.38 11.91 12.14
CA GLU A 40 -9.34 12.90 12.45
C GLU A 40 -7.95 12.52 11.92
N ARG A 41 -7.73 11.24 11.56
CA ARG A 41 -6.43 10.79 11.05
C ARG A 41 -6.26 11.21 9.61
N ARG A 42 -5.14 11.87 9.33
CA ARG A 42 -4.72 12.26 7.98
C ARG A 42 -3.32 11.70 7.73
N LEU A 43 -3.15 11.04 6.60
CA LEU A 43 -1.83 10.64 6.10
C LEU A 43 -1.54 11.39 4.82
N THR A 44 -0.34 11.94 4.73
CA THR A 44 0.20 12.52 3.50
C THR A 44 0.59 11.43 2.50
N TRP A 45 0.74 11.79 1.22
CA TRP A 45 1.23 10.85 0.20
C TRP A 45 2.59 10.25 0.54
N ARG A 46 3.48 11.03 1.15
CA ARG A 46 4.79 10.56 1.64
C ARG A 46 4.61 9.49 2.72
N GLU A 47 3.86 9.80 3.77
CA GLU A 47 3.66 8.88 4.91
C GLU A 47 2.95 7.61 4.47
N TYR A 48 1.95 7.72 3.60
CA TYR A 48 1.24 6.57 3.06
C TYR A 48 2.17 5.66 2.23
N HIS A 49 2.99 6.24 1.37
CA HIS A 49 3.98 5.50 0.58
C HIS A 49 5.02 4.79 1.48
N GLU A 50 5.50 5.46 2.52
CA GLU A 50 6.44 4.87 3.47
C GLU A 50 5.80 3.73 4.27
N GLN A 51 4.58 3.91 4.77
CA GLN A 51 3.84 2.86 5.49
C GLN A 51 3.63 1.63 4.61
N ARG A 52 3.18 1.83 3.36
CA ARG A 52 3.06 0.77 2.36
C ARG A 52 4.38 0.03 2.16
N ASN A 53 5.48 0.74 1.99
CA ASN A 53 6.79 0.12 1.76
C ASN A 53 7.30 -0.62 2.99
N ARG A 54 7.04 -0.12 4.20
CA ARG A 54 7.35 -0.84 5.45
C ARG A 54 6.54 -2.13 5.56
N LEU A 55 5.24 -2.10 5.27
CA LEU A 55 4.38 -3.29 5.26
C LEU A 55 4.90 -4.32 4.26
N ALA A 56 5.15 -3.92 3.02
CA ALA A 56 5.67 -4.82 1.98
C ALA A 56 7.00 -5.48 2.38
N ARG A 57 7.94 -4.71 2.94
CA ARG A 57 9.21 -5.26 3.44
C ARG A 57 9.02 -6.20 4.62
N GLY A 58 8.11 -5.88 5.53
CA GLY A 58 7.76 -6.75 6.66
C GLY A 58 7.20 -8.09 6.18
N LEU A 59 6.28 -8.07 5.21
CA LEU A 59 5.69 -9.28 4.61
C LEU A 59 6.75 -10.14 3.91
N VAL A 60 7.66 -9.53 3.15
CA VAL A 60 8.81 -10.23 2.56
C VAL A 60 9.72 -10.82 3.64
N GLY A 61 9.97 -10.08 4.71
CA GLY A 61 10.75 -10.55 5.87
C GLY A 61 10.12 -11.73 6.62
N LEU A 62 8.79 -11.87 6.54
CA LEU A 62 8.04 -13.02 7.07
C LEU A 62 8.04 -14.23 6.12
N GLY A 63 8.70 -14.14 4.97
CA GLY A 63 8.86 -15.23 4.01
C GLY A 63 7.83 -15.23 2.88
N LEU A 64 7.01 -14.18 2.77
CA LEU A 64 5.97 -14.12 1.76
C LEU A 64 6.56 -13.79 0.38
N ALA A 65 6.37 -14.70 -0.58
CA ALA A 65 6.94 -14.59 -1.91
C ALA A 65 5.99 -13.89 -2.91
N PRO A 66 6.51 -13.34 -4.02
CA PRO A 66 5.68 -12.73 -5.05
C PRO A 66 4.62 -13.67 -5.62
N GLY A 67 3.35 -13.26 -5.52
CA GLY A 67 2.19 -14.04 -5.97
C GLY A 67 1.56 -14.95 -4.92
N GLU A 68 2.09 -14.95 -3.69
CA GLU A 68 1.42 -15.54 -2.54
C GLU A 68 0.37 -14.58 -1.95
N HIS A 69 -0.53 -15.10 -1.13
CA HIS A 69 -1.66 -14.34 -0.59
C HIS A 69 -1.52 -14.15 0.92
N ALA A 70 -1.88 -12.97 1.43
CA ALA A 70 -2.03 -12.71 2.85
C ALA A 70 -3.45 -12.22 3.14
N ALA A 71 -4.02 -12.67 4.25
CA ALA A 71 -5.24 -12.07 4.78
C ALA A 71 -4.86 -10.88 5.67
N LEU A 72 -5.49 -9.73 5.43
CA LEU A 72 -5.52 -8.68 6.45
C LEU A 72 -6.78 -8.84 7.28
N TYR A 73 -6.60 -8.79 8.60
CA TYR A 73 -7.68 -8.69 9.55
C TYR A 73 -7.36 -7.50 10.46
N ALA A 74 -8.14 -6.44 10.35
CA ALA A 74 -7.98 -5.17 11.05
C ALA A 74 -9.35 -4.58 11.37
#